data_AF-A0A2G6C6W7-F1
#
_entry.id   AF-A0A2G6C6W7-F1
#
_cell.length_a   1.000
_cell.length_b   1.000
_cell.length_c   1.000
_cell.angle_alpha   90.00
_cell.angle_beta   90.00
_cell.angle_gamma   90.00
#
_symmetry.space_group_name_H-M   'P 1'
#
loop_
_entity.id
_entity.type
_entity.pdbx_description
1 polymer ?
#
loop_
_entity_poly.entity_id
_entity_poly.type
_entity_poly.pdbx_seq_one_letter_code
_entity_poly.pdbx_strand_id
1 'polypeptide(L)'
;MVKDQKKGFTIIEVVLVLAIAGLIFLMVFVALPALQRGQRDGQRRNDITRFMSQITSYSTNNRNSVPNSAKIPAFLRDYMKQDEGEFRDPKTGENYIVLTGIDKTPATNTIVYANGAKCNGEEFQAVSGARNVAVRIQLEGSGVYCQDNQ
;
A
#
# COMPACT_ATOMS: atom_id res chain seq x y z
N MET A 1 -11.21 -54.25 -42.79
CA MET A 1 -10.52 -53.69 -41.60
C MET A 1 -9.88 -52.37 -42.03
N VAL A 2 -10.49 -51.24 -41.65
CA VAL A 2 -9.89 -49.92 -41.91
C VAL A 2 -8.72 -49.75 -40.95
N LYS A 3 -7.53 -49.50 -41.49
CA LYS A 3 -6.27 -49.40 -40.75
C LYS A 3 -6.05 -47.92 -40.43
N ASP A 4 -6.34 -47.52 -39.20
CA ASP A 4 -6.09 -46.15 -38.74
C ASP A 4 -4.59 -45.84 -38.81
N GLN A 5 -4.23 -44.92 -39.69
CA GLN A 5 -2.87 -44.39 -39.80
C GLN A 5 -2.65 -43.46 -38.60
N LYS A 6 -1.89 -43.92 -37.60
CA LYS A 6 -1.47 -43.06 -36.49
C LYS A 6 -0.52 -41.99 -37.05
N LYS A 7 -1.03 -40.78 -37.27
CA LYS A 7 -0.20 -39.61 -37.57
C LYS A 7 0.67 -39.34 -36.35
N GLY A 8 1.96 -39.65 -36.46
CA GLY A 8 2.95 -39.30 -35.44
C GLY A 8 3.14 -37.79 -35.41
N PHE A 9 3.11 -37.22 -34.21
CA PHE A 9 3.41 -35.80 -33.98
C PHE A 9 4.90 -35.57 -34.28
N THR A 10 5.24 -34.55 -35.07
CA THR A 10 6.64 -34.34 -35.49
C THR A 10 7.45 -33.62 -34.41
N ILE A 11 8.75 -33.93 -34.29
CA ILE A 11 9.63 -33.26 -33.32
C ILE A 11 9.67 -31.74 -33.56
N ILE A 12 9.65 -31.32 -34.82
CA ILE A 12 9.63 -29.89 -35.19
C ILE A 12 8.36 -29.18 -34.69
N GLU A 13 7.22 -29.85 -34.73
CA GLU A 13 5.94 -29.33 -34.24
C GLU A 13 5.96 -29.17 -32.72
N VAL A 14 6.54 -30.13 -31.99
CA VAL A 14 6.74 -30.00 -30.53
C VAL A 14 7.68 -28.84 -30.20
N VAL A 15 8.81 -28.71 -30.90
CA VAL A 15 9.80 -27.67 -30.63
C VAL A 15 9.25 -26.27 -30.89
N LEU A 16 8.45 -26.10 -31.96
CA LEU A 16 7.82 -24.82 -32.27
C LEU A 16 6.82 -24.40 -31.17
N VAL A 17 6.01 -25.33 -30.67
CA VAL A 17 5.07 -25.07 -29.57
C VAL A 17 5.82 -24.69 -28.30
N LEU A 18 6.90 -25.39 -27.97
CA LEU A 18 7.72 -25.09 -26.79
C LEU A 18 8.40 -23.72 -26.88
N ALA A 19 8.86 -23.32 -28.07
CA ALA A 19 9.47 -22.01 -28.28
C ALA A 19 8.48 -20.86 -28.04
N ILE A 20 7.27 -20.96 -28.60
CA ILE A 20 6.22 -19.94 -28.40
C ILE A 20 5.75 -19.93 -26.94
N ALA A 21 5.54 -21.11 -26.33
CA ALA A 21 5.16 -21.22 -24.94
C ALA A 21 6.21 -20.59 -24.00
N GLY A 22 7.50 -20.84 -24.25
CA GLY A 22 8.60 -20.24 -23.48
C GLY A 22 8.61 -18.71 -23.56
N LEU A 23 8.35 -18.14 -24.73
CA LEU A 23 8.31 -16.68 -24.92
C LEU A 23 7.12 -16.05 -24.18
N ILE A 24 5.94 -16.67 -24.25
CA ILE A 24 4.75 -16.23 -23.51
C ILE A 24 4.98 -16.31 -22.00
N PHE A 25 5.53 -17.42 -21.51
CA PHE A 25 5.82 -17.59 -20.09
C PHE A 25 6.78 -16.51 -19.57
N LEU A 26 7.80 -16.13 -20.34
CA LEU A 26 8.71 -15.05 -19.97
C LEU A 26 7.95 -13.74 -19.74
N MET A 27 7.10 -13.32 -20.68
CA MET A 27 6.33 -12.09 -20.55
C MET A 27 5.38 -12.12 -19.35
N VAL A 28 4.69 -13.24 -19.13
CA VAL A 28 3.74 -13.40 -18.02
C VAL A 28 4.45 -13.32 -16.67
N PHE A 29 5.60 -14.00 -16.52
CA PHE A 29 6.35 -13.99 -15.26
C PHE A 29 6.98 -12.64 -14.94
N VAL A 30 7.29 -11.80 -15.94
CA VAL A 30 7.76 -10.43 -15.71
C VAL A 30 6.60 -9.48 -15.41
N ALA A 31 5.49 -9.58 -16.14
CA ALA A 31 4.38 -8.64 -16.06
C ALA A 31 3.52 -8.80 -14.80
N LEU A 32 3.19 -10.04 -14.40
CA LEU A 32 2.33 -10.29 -13.23
C LEU A 32 2.87 -9.72 -11.92
N PRO A 33 4.14 -9.95 -11.51
CA PRO A 33 4.64 -9.39 -10.26
C PRO A 33 4.74 -7.87 -10.29
N ALA A 34 4.97 -7.27 -11.46
CA ALA A 34 4.94 -5.81 -11.61
C ALA A 34 3.53 -5.24 -11.40
N LEU A 35 2.50 -5.87 -11.97
CA LEU A 35 1.10 -5.46 -11.78
C LEU A 35 0.65 -5.55 -10.32
N GLN A 36 1.01 -6.64 -9.63
CA GLN A 36 0.67 -6.83 -8.22
C GLN A 36 1.26 -5.73 -7.34
N ARG A 37 2.49 -5.26 -7.61
CA ARG A 37 3.09 -4.12 -6.89
C ARG A 37 2.28 -2.84 -7.09
N GLY A 38 1.87 -2.55 -8.32
CA GLY A 38 1.05 -1.38 -8.63
C GLY A 38 -0.30 -1.38 -7.91
N GLN A 39 -0.95 -2.54 -7.81
CA GLN A 39 -2.21 -2.69 -7.07
C GLN A 39 -2.00 -2.46 -5.56
N ARG A 40 -0.95 -3.03 -4.97
CA ARG A 40 -0.64 -2.83 -3.54
C ARG A 40 -0.31 -1.37 -3.22
N ASP A 41 0.45 -0.69 -4.08
CA ASP A 41 0.75 0.73 -3.88
C ASP A 41 -0.49 1.62 -4.03
N GLY A 42 -1.41 1.26 -4.93
CA GLY A 42 -2.73 1.89 -5.02
C GLY A 42 -3.54 1.72 -3.74
N GLN A 43 -3.55 0.51 -3.18
CA GLN A 43 -4.20 0.23 -1.89
C GLN A 43 -3.57 1.04 -0.74
N ARG A 44 -2.24 1.11 -0.64
CA ARG A 44 -1.55 1.94 0.38
C ARG A 44 -1.93 3.42 0.29
N ARG A 45 -2.03 3.98 -0.91
CA ARG A 45 -2.46 5.39 -1.09
C ARG A 45 -3.91 5.60 -0.63
N ASN A 46 -4.79 4.66 -0.94
CA ASN A 46 -6.18 4.67 -0.48
C ASN A 46 -6.25 4.55 1.05
N ASP A 47 -5.42 3.71 1.66
CA ASP A 47 -5.34 3.53 3.11
C ASP A 47 -4.91 4.82 3.83
N ILE A 48 -3.89 5.53 3.30
CA ILE A 48 -3.50 6.84 3.83
C ILE A 48 -4.61 7.88 3.65
N THR A 49 -5.27 7.89 2.49
CA THR A 49 -6.40 8.80 2.24
C THR A 49 -7.55 8.54 3.23
N ARG A 50 -7.85 7.27 3.49
CA ARG A 50 -8.81 6.85 4.52
C ARG A 50 -8.35 7.29 5.91
N PHE A 51 -7.08 7.11 6.25
CA PHE A 51 -6.51 7.56 7.53
C PHE A 51 -6.73 9.06 7.75
N MET A 52 -6.43 9.88 6.74
CA MET A 52 -6.64 11.33 6.79
C MET A 52 -8.11 11.72 6.89
N SER A 53 -8.99 11.02 6.17
CA SER A 53 -10.45 11.20 6.31
C SER A 53 -10.93 10.89 7.73
N GLN A 54 -10.42 9.80 8.33
CA GLN A 54 -10.76 9.45 9.71
C GLN A 54 -10.19 10.43 10.74
N ILE A 55 -9.02 11.04 10.51
CA ILE A 55 -8.53 12.15 11.33
C ILE A 55 -9.54 13.31 11.31
N THR A 56 -10.09 13.65 10.15
CA THR A 56 -11.11 14.70 10.03
C THR A 56 -12.36 14.34 10.82
N SER A 57 -12.84 13.10 10.72
CA SER A 57 -13.95 12.59 11.54
C SER A 57 -13.64 12.67 13.03
N TYR A 58 -12.43 12.28 13.44
CA TYR A 58 -11.96 12.39 14.82
C TYR A 58 -12.00 13.86 15.29
N SER A 59 -11.48 14.78 14.48
CA SER A 59 -11.44 16.21 14.78
C SER A 59 -12.84 16.78 15.01
N THR A 60 -13.80 16.46 14.13
CA THR A 60 -15.20 16.85 14.27
C THR A 60 -15.81 16.37 15.60
N ASN A 61 -15.51 15.12 15.98
CA ASN A 61 -16.03 14.53 17.21
C ASN A 61 -15.29 14.98 18.49
N ASN A 62 -14.07 15.53 18.36
CA ASN A 62 -13.18 15.85 19.48
C ASN A 62 -12.86 17.35 19.57
N ARG A 63 -13.87 18.20 19.39
CA ARG A 63 -13.77 19.67 19.55
C ARG A 63 -12.66 20.29 18.68
N ASN A 64 -12.56 19.83 17.43
CA ASN A 64 -11.53 20.24 16.47
C ASN A 64 -10.09 19.94 16.94
N SER A 65 -9.90 18.88 17.73
CA SER A 65 -8.58 18.37 18.10
C SER A 65 -8.22 17.17 17.25
N VAL A 66 -7.00 17.13 16.75
CA VAL A 66 -6.42 15.93 16.12
C VAL A 66 -5.90 14.95 17.18
N PRO A 67 -5.75 13.65 16.87
CA PRO A 67 -5.13 12.69 17.79
C PRO A 67 -3.69 13.11 18.07
N ASN A 68 -3.28 13.16 19.34
CA ASN A 68 -1.85 13.25 19.68
C ASN A 68 -1.25 11.84 19.74
N SER A 69 0.07 11.74 19.91
CA SER A 69 0.77 10.45 20.00
C SER A 69 0.15 9.46 20.99
N ALA A 70 -0.34 9.94 22.13
CA ALA A 70 -0.97 9.08 23.15
C ALA A 70 -2.35 8.55 22.73
N LYS A 71 -3.06 9.25 21.84
CA LYS A 71 -4.40 8.88 21.38
C LYS A 71 -4.42 8.08 20.08
N ILE A 72 -3.27 7.91 19.41
CA ILE A 72 -3.18 7.12 18.18
C ILE A 72 -3.67 5.68 18.36
N PRO A 73 -3.29 4.93 19.42
CA PRO A 73 -3.82 3.58 19.60
C PRO A 73 -5.36 3.51 19.68
N ALA A 74 -5.98 4.46 20.38
CA ALA A 74 -7.44 4.54 20.46
C ALA A 74 -8.06 4.93 19.11
N PHE A 75 -7.44 5.87 18.38
CA PHE A 75 -7.87 6.24 17.03
C PHE A 75 -7.86 5.04 16.07
N LEU A 76 -6.81 4.23 16.08
CA LEU A 76 -6.69 3.08 15.19
C LEU A 76 -7.76 2.02 15.46
N ARG A 77 -8.07 1.77 16.74
CA ARG A 77 -9.14 0.85 17.12
C ARG A 77 -10.51 1.41 16.75
N ASP A 78 -10.81 2.65 17.15
CA ASP A 78 -12.17 3.17 17.13
C ASP A 78 -12.59 3.72 15.76
N TYR A 79 -11.65 4.31 14.99
CA TYR A 79 -11.91 4.95 13.70
C TYR A 79 -11.37 4.17 12.50
N MET A 80 -10.23 3.49 12.65
CA MET A 80 -9.65 2.68 11.57
C MET A 80 -10.05 1.21 11.62
N LYS A 81 -10.74 0.78 12.69
CA LYS A 81 -11.23 -0.59 12.88
C LYS A 81 -10.13 -1.63 12.69
N GLN A 82 -8.93 -1.31 13.19
CA GLN A 82 -7.74 -2.13 13.00
C GLN A 82 -7.88 -3.54 13.61
N ASP A 83 -8.59 -3.66 14.73
CA ASP A 83 -8.86 -4.96 15.38
C ASP A 83 -9.91 -5.79 14.63
N GLU A 84 -10.78 -5.14 13.84
CA GLU A 84 -11.77 -5.79 12.96
C GLU A 84 -11.15 -6.17 11.59
N GLY A 85 -9.88 -5.82 11.37
CA GLY A 85 -9.10 -6.22 10.20
C GLY A 85 -9.28 -5.32 8.98
N GLU A 86 -9.87 -4.13 9.13
CA GLU A 86 -10.11 -3.22 8.01
C GLU A 86 -8.89 -2.39 7.60
N PHE A 87 -7.79 -2.45 8.36
CA PHE A 87 -6.60 -1.62 8.15
C PHE A 87 -5.31 -2.44 8.20
N ARG A 88 -5.05 -3.15 7.10
CA ARG A 88 -3.97 -4.14 6.96
C ARG A 88 -3.07 -3.82 5.76
N ASP A 89 -1.78 -4.14 5.91
CA ASP A 89 -0.80 -4.05 4.84
C ASP A 89 -1.13 -5.07 3.73
N PRO A 90 -1.31 -4.64 2.47
CA PRO A 90 -1.74 -5.51 1.38
C PRO A 90 -0.69 -6.53 0.95
N LYS A 91 0.55 -6.43 1.45
CA LYS A 91 1.60 -7.42 1.21
C LYS A 91 1.61 -8.54 2.24
N THR A 92 1.47 -8.19 3.51
CA THR A 92 1.61 -9.15 4.62
C THR A 92 0.28 -9.67 5.13
N GLY A 93 -0.82 -8.92 4.94
CA GLY A 93 -2.11 -9.20 5.57
C GLY A 93 -2.16 -8.83 7.06
N GLU A 94 -1.06 -8.33 7.61
CA GLU A 94 -0.96 -7.88 9.00
C GLU A 94 -1.34 -6.41 9.14
N ASN A 95 -1.64 -6.02 10.37
CA ASN A 95 -1.95 -4.63 10.70
C ASN A 95 -0.76 -3.69 10.44
N TYR A 96 -1.01 -2.50 9.89
CA TYR A 96 0.03 -1.48 9.76
C TYR A 96 0.59 -1.07 11.13
N ILE A 97 1.90 -0.87 11.21
CA ILE A 97 2.56 -0.26 12.36
C ILE A 97 2.45 1.25 12.22
N VAL A 98 1.98 1.95 13.25
CA VAL A 98 1.89 3.41 13.23
C VAL A 98 2.88 4.00 14.22
N LEU A 99 3.90 4.67 13.69
CA LEU A 99 4.87 5.42 14.47
C LEU A 99 4.48 6.89 14.50
N THR A 100 4.75 7.56 15.63
CA THR A 100 4.47 8.99 15.77
C THR A 100 5.76 9.79 15.91
N GLY A 101 5.80 10.95 15.25
CA GLY A 101 6.94 11.88 15.28
C GLY A 101 7.48 12.23 13.88
N ILE A 102 8.20 13.34 13.80
CA ILE A 102 8.75 13.88 12.55
C ILE A 102 10.00 13.09 12.12
N ASP A 103 10.82 12.65 13.06
CA ASP A 103 12.10 11.98 12.79
C ASP A 103 11.97 10.48 12.52
N LYS A 104 10.75 9.98 12.32
CA LYS A 104 10.49 8.56 12.09
C LYS A 104 10.50 8.26 10.59
N THR A 105 11.12 7.14 10.24
CA THR A 105 11.25 6.68 8.85
C THR A 105 10.07 5.79 8.48
N PRO A 106 9.36 6.06 7.37
CA PRO A 106 8.30 5.19 6.89
C PRO A 106 8.87 3.91 6.26
N ALA A 107 8.06 2.86 6.27
CA ALA A 107 8.33 1.61 5.57
C ALA A 107 7.04 1.10 4.91
N THR A 108 7.09 0.03 4.12
CA THR A 108 5.92 -0.46 3.39
C THR A 108 4.79 -0.97 4.30
N ASN A 109 5.14 -1.34 5.54
CA ASN A 109 4.21 -1.75 6.60
C ASN A 109 4.13 -0.74 7.75
N THR A 110 4.85 0.38 7.66
CA THR A 110 4.99 1.35 8.75
C THR A 110 4.56 2.73 8.28
N ILE A 111 3.43 3.17 8.83
CA ILE A 111 2.88 4.51 8.63
C ILE A 111 3.49 5.42 9.67
N VAL A 112 3.96 6.58 9.26
CA VAL A 112 4.41 7.61 10.18
C VAL A 112 3.39 8.72 10.23
N TYR A 113 2.98 9.06 11.44
CA TYR A 113 2.08 10.16 11.74
C TYR A 113 2.80 11.26 12.51
N ALA A 114 2.65 12.51 12.11
CA ALA A 114 3.26 13.64 12.80
C ALA A 114 2.22 14.73 13.09
N ASN A 115 2.17 15.17 14.35
CA ASN A 115 1.48 16.40 14.74
C ASN A 115 2.41 17.61 14.52
N GLY A 116 1.84 18.75 14.16
CA GLY A 116 2.60 19.97 13.88
C GLY A 116 3.51 19.82 12.66
N ALA A 117 3.08 19.07 11.64
CA ALA A 117 3.84 18.83 10.43
C ALA A 117 2.95 18.95 9.19
N LYS A 118 3.56 19.28 8.05
CA LYS A 118 2.98 19.19 6.71
C LYS A 118 3.90 18.39 5.79
N CYS A 119 3.41 17.98 4.64
CA CYS A 119 4.24 17.34 3.63
C CYS A 119 5.03 18.40 2.84
N ASN A 120 6.31 18.13 2.63
CA ASN A 120 7.17 18.86 1.69
C ASN A 120 7.76 17.85 0.71
N GLY A 121 6.94 17.46 -0.27
CA GLY A 121 7.21 16.28 -1.08
C GLY A 121 7.10 15.00 -0.25
N GLU A 122 8.19 14.24 -0.19
CA GLU A 122 8.28 12.95 0.50
C GLU A 122 8.61 13.07 2.00
N GLU A 123 9.04 14.26 2.42
CA GLU A 123 9.49 14.54 3.78
C GLU A 123 8.46 15.34 4.59
N PHE A 124 8.55 15.22 5.91
CA PHE A 124 7.83 16.10 6.80
C PHE A 124 8.56 17.43 6.96
N GLN A 125 7.78 18.51 7.00
CA GLN A 125 8.23 19.82 7.43
C GLN A 125 7.47 20.22 8.69
N ALA A 126 8.20 20.50 9.77
CA ALA A 126 7.61 21.02 11.00
C ALA A 126 6.94 22.38 10.75
N VAL A 127 5.74 22.56 11.30
CA VAL A 127 4.94 23.78 11.21
C VAL A 127 4.28 24.11 12.53
N SER A 128 4.02 25.40 12.75
CA SER A 128 3.23 25.84 13.90
C SER A 128 1.76 25.50 13.69
N GLY A 129 1.09 25.00 14.73
CA GLY A 129 -0.34 24.68 14.72
C GLY A 129 -0.61 23.27 15.22
N ALA A 130 -1.26 23.16 16.38
CA ALA A 130 -1.57 21.89 17.03
C ALA A 130 -2.54 20.99 16.22
N ARG A 131 -3.19 21.53 15.20
CA ARG A 131 -4.13 20.83 14.31
C ARG A 131 -3.52 20.39 13.00
N ASN A 132 -2.32 20.87 12.67
CA ASN A 132 -1.65 20.47 11.44
C ASN A 132 -1.10 19.07 11.64
N VAL A 133 -1.43 18.16 10.74
CA VAL A 133 -0.98 16.79 10.81
C VAL A 133 -0.62 16.29 9.43
N ALA A 134 0.41 15.45 9.39
CA ALA A 134 0.86 14.80 8.18
C ALA A 134 1.04 13.31 8.44
N VAL A 135 0.73 12.51 7.43
CA VAL A 135 0.89 11.06 7.42
C VAL A 135 1.73 10.69 6.22
N ARG A 136 2.64 9.74 6.37
CA ARG A 136 3.41 9.21 5.24
C ARG A 136 3.68 7.71 5.33
N ILE A 137 3.86 7.08 4.18
CA ILE A 137 4.18 5.66 4.02
C ILE A 137 5.10 5.43 2.82
N GLN A 138 5.98 4.43 2.89
CA GLN A 138 6.82 4.03 1.77
C GLN A 138 6.02 3.15 0.79
N LEU A 139 6.14 3.40 -0.51
CA LEU A 139 5.57 2.55 -1.56
C LEU A 139 6.59 1.50 -2.01
N GLU A 140 6.12 0.36 -2.54
CA GLU A 140 6.99 -0.72 -3.02
C GLU A 140 7.62 -0.44 -4.38
N GLY A 141 6.90 0.24 -5.26
CA GLY A 141 7.34 0.58 -6.61
C GLY A 141 7.80 2.03 -6.79
N SER A 142 7.75 2.84 -5.73
CA SER A 142 8.02 4.29 -5.78
C SER A 142 8.57 4.81 -4.44
N GLY A 143 8.72 6.14 -4.32
CA GLY A 143 9.16 6.82 -3.10
C GLY A 143 8.10 6.83 -1.99
N VAL A 144 8.19 7.83 -1.11
CA VAL A 144 7.25 7.98 0.01
C VAL A 144 6.00 8.72 -0.46
N TYR A 145 4.83 8.19 -0.11
CA TYR A 145 3.57 8.92 -0.23
C TYR A 145 3.31 9.68 1.07
N CYS A 146 3.22 11.00 0.98
CA CYS A 146 2.89 11.88 2.09
C CYS A 146 1.56 12.60 1.82
N GLN A 147 0.71 12.68 2.83
CA GLN A 147 -0.53 13.45 2.80
C GLN A 147 -0.71 14.20 4.12
N ASP A 148 -1.06 15.48 4.03
CA ASP A 148 -1.37 16.32 5.18
C ASP A 148 -2.79 16.90 5.08
N ASN A 149 -3.20 17.64 6.10
CA ASN A 149 -4.55 18.19 6.23
C ASN A 149 -4.65 19.68 5.89
N GLN A 150 -3.63 20.29 5.30
CA GLN A 150 -3.65 21.69 4.86
C GLN A 150 -3.99 21.85 3.39
#